data_AF-A0A2V7MWC5-F1
#
_entry.id   AF-A0A2V7MWC5-F1
#
_cell.length_a   1.000
_cell.length_b   1.000
_cell.length_c   1.000
_cell.angle_alpha   90.00
_cell.angle_beta   90.00
_cell.angle_gamma   90.00
#
_symmetry.space_group_name_H-M   'P 1'
#
loop_
_entity.id
_entity.type
_entity.pdbx_description
1 polymer ?
#
loop_
_entity_poly.entity_id
_entity_poly.type
_entity_poly.pdbx_seq_one_letter_code
_entity_poly.pdbx_strand_id
1 'polypeptide(L)'
;MKSHWVTILSGAALLVGCDRARERAMPTAPPLAGGPRMSALDVSLDPPCVPAFVAGVWTLFADCTTYTTIFIPDGNTLDGNGHTITALDPPGGFQGPVLRNAPGGTVANVINLGLTASLAGTFGCMGGDNRLRGILFDGASGNVTNNAVITIKRGLSSGCQEGNGIEIRNFDGTGTKTVLIEHNVVRDYQKNGITANGDVAATITSNMIQGAGRVDYIAQNGIQFGVGATGQVSGNSITDNFYTGCSHQDAAKTGCIPFVAAGLLLFDIDPNSIRRSSNTFINDQFNVLLVTHQSLDS
;
A
#
# COMPACT_ATOMS: atom_id res chain seq x y z
N MET A 1 17.07 -34.67 -0.72
CA MET A 1 17.53 -33.55 -1.57
C MET A 1 18.02 -32.47 -0.64
N LYS A 2 19.28 -32.03 -0.77
CA LYS A 2 19.88 -31.03 0.12
C LYS A 2 19.14 -29.70 -0.06
N SER A 3 18.43 -29.23 0.96
CA SER A 3 17.86 -27.88 0.97
C SER A 3 19.01 -26.91 1.21
N HIS A 4 19.43 -26.20 0.16
CA HIS A 4 20.29 -25.04 0.33
C HIS A 4 19.41 -23.92 0.89
N TRP A 5 19.61 -23.60 2.17
CA TRP A 5 19.03 -22.41 2.81
C TRP A 5 19.71 -21.20 2.17
N VAL A 6 18.95 -20.42 1.42
CA VAL A 6 19.39 -19.14 0.86
C VAL A 6 18.57 -18.06 1.55
N THR A 7 19.24 -17.16 2.26
CA THR A 7 18.64 -15.98 2.86
C THR A 7 18.19 -15.04 1.75
N ILE A 8 16.89 -14.91 1.54
CA ILE A 8 16.34 -13.97 0.56
C ILE A 8 15.73 -12.82 1.35
N LEU A 9 16.49 -11.74 1.53
CA LEU A 9 15.96 -10.47 2.02
C LEU A 9 15.06 -9.88 0.93
N SER A 10 13.77 -10.24 0.95
CA SER A 10 12.79 -9.35 0.32
C SER A 10 12.72 -8.07 1.16
N GLY A 11 12.70 -6.91 0.51
CA GLY A 11 12.56 -5.62 1.22
C GLY A 11 11.27 -5.50 2.06
N ALA A 12 10.40 -6.51 2.05
CA ALA A 12 9.23 -6.62 2.91
C ALA A 12 9.56 -6.74 4.41
N ALA A 13 10.76 -7.20 4.78
CA ALA A 13 11.20 -7.26 6.18
C ALA A 13 11.20 -5.88 6.87
N LEU A 14 11.55 -4.81 6.14
CA LEU A 14 11.51 -3.44 6.66
C LEU A 14 10.08 -2.91 6.85
N LEU A 15 9.12 -3.39 6.05
CA LEU A 15 7.72 -2.95 6.13
C LEU A 15 7.02 -3.49 7.39
N VAL A 16 7.42 -4.66 7.87
CA VAL A 16 6.81 -5.33 9.04
C VAL A 16 7.48 -4.96 10.36
N GLY A 17 8.82 -4.78 10.36
CA GLY A 17 9.58 -4.49 11.58
C GLY A 17 9.23 -3.17 12.26
N CYS A 18 8.72 -2.18 11.51
CA CYS A 18 8.30 -0.89 12.06
C CYS A 18 6.94 -0.95 12.77
N ASP A 19 6.02 -1.81 12.32
CA ASP A 19 4.66 -1.90 12.86
C ASP A 19 4.60 -2.78 14.13
N ARG A 20 5.45 -3.82 14.26
CA ARG A 20 5.57 -4.64 15.49
C ARG A 20 6.18 -3.90 16.69
N ALA A 21 6.90 -2.80 16.48
CA ALA A 21 7.51 -2.02 17.57
C ALA A 21 6.47 -1.30 18.47
N ARG A 22 5.20 -1.20 18.04
CA ARG A 22 4.10 -0.67 18.87
C ARG A 22 3.69 -1.59 20.03
N GLU A 23 4.13 -2.85 20.05
CA GLU A 23 3.77 -3.79 21.12
C GLU A 23 4.65 -3.67 22.38
N ARG A 24 5.76 -2.93 22.35
CA ARG A 24 6.62 -2.75 23.54
C ARG A 24 6.59 -1.31 24.06
N ALA A 25 5.66 -1.12 24.99
CA ALA A 25 5.59 -0.11 26.05
C ALA A 25 5.04 1.28 25.72
N MET A 26 3.83 1.56 26.23
CA MET A 26 3.52 2.82 26.92
C MET A 26 2.41 2.58 27.97
N PRO A 27 2.54 3.10 29.20
CA PRO A 27 1.45 3.04 30.19
C PRO A 27 0.32 3.99 29.80
N THR A 28 -0.92 3.56 30.10
CA THR A 28 -2.15 4.30 29.85
C THR A 28 -2.13 5.69 30.47
N ALA A 29 -2.18 6.73 29.65
CA ALA A 29 -2.42 8.10 30.10
C ALA A 29 -3.89 8.27 30.57
N PRO A 30 -4.17 9.12 31.58
CA PRO A 30 -5.53 9.35 32.06
C PRO A 30 -6.36 10.15 31.04
N PRO A 31 -7.71 10.06 31.09
CA PRO A 31 -8.57 10.65 30.08
C PRO A 31 -8.55 12.18 30.19
N LEU A 32 -8.13 12.86 29.12
CA LEU A 32 -8.27 14.30 29.01
C LEU A 32 -9.72 14.66 28.71
N ALA A 33 -10.28 15.51 29.57
CA ALA A 33 -11.62 16.04 29.47
C ALA A 33 -11.79 16.98 28.26
N GLY A 34 -12.90 16.79 27.53
CA GLY A 34 -13.62 17.85 26.81
C GLY A 34 -12.85 18.64 25.75
N GLY A 35 -12.56 18.02 24.60
CA GLY A 35 -12.24 18.74 23.36
C GLY A 35 -13.51 19.08 22.55
N PRO A 36 -13.57 20.20 21.83
CA PRO A 36 -14.74 20.58 21.05
C PRO A 36 -15.02 19.58 19.93
N ARG A 37 -16.31 19.34 19.65
CA ARG A 37 -16.76 18.50 18.53
C ARG A 37 -16.18 19.05 17.23
N MET A 38 -15.35 18.26 16.53
CA MET A 38 -14.86 18.63 15.21
C MET A 38 -16.05 18.70 14.24
N SER A 39 -16.39 19.92 13.82
CA SER A 39 -17.20 20.16 12.64
C SER A 39 -16.34 19.85 11.41
N ALA A 40 -16.94 19.23 10.39
CA ALA A 40 -16.41 19.25 9.04
C ALA A 40 -16.23 20.72 8.59
N LEU A 41 -15.29 20.97 7.66
CA LEU A 41 -14.72 22.26 7.24
C LEU A 41 -13.60 22.73 8.19
N ASP A 42 -12.31 22.77 7.84
CA ASP A 42 -11.68 23.18 6.58
C ASP A 42 -10.43 22.33 6.28
N VAL A 43 -10.43 21.60 5.16
CA VAL A 43 -9.20 21.09 4.53
C VAL A 43 -8.95 22.00 3.33
N SER A 44 -7.82 22.69 3.31
CA SER A 44 -7.40 23.48 2.15
C SER A 44 -7.05 22.53 1.01
N LEU A 45 -8.03 22.37 0.12
CA LEU A 45 -7.98 21.65 -1.12
C LEU A 45 -8.13 22.74 -2.21
N ASP A 46 -7.35 22.72 -3.30
CA ASP A 46 -7.47 23.73 -4.36
C ASP A 46 -7.43 23.12 -5.79
N PRO A 47 -8.49 23.30 -6.61
CA PRO A 47 -9.84 23.63 -6.15
C PRO A 47 -10.27 22.59 -5.11
N PRO A 48 -11.11 22.95 -4.13
CA PRO A 48 -11.36 22.04 -3.06
C PRO A 48 -11.98 20.75 -3.59
N CYS A 49 -11.52 19.58 -3.13
CA CYS A 49 -12.26 18.34 -3.32
C CYS A 49 -13.55 18.52 -2.53
N VAL A 50 -14.52 19.20 -3.12
CA VAL A 50 -15.85 19.46 -2.58
C VAL A 50 -16.72 18.37 -3.18
N PRO A 51 -16.86 17.21 -2.51
CA PRO A 51 -17.79 16.22 -2.96
C PRO A 51 -19.23 16.70 -2.70
N ALA A 52 -20.18 16.25 -3.52
CA ALA A 52 -21.55 16.14 -3.03
C ALA A 52 -21.63 14.98 -2.05
N PHE A 53 -22.35 15.22 -0.95
CA PHE A 53 -22.69 14.16 -0.02
C PHE A 53 -24.16 13.80 -0.15
N VAL A 54 -24.44 12.61 -0.69
CA VAL A 54 -25.80 12.08 -0.77
C VAL A 54 -25.78 10.66 -0.24
N ALA A 55 -26.53 10.42 0.83
CA ALA A 55 -26.78 9.08 1.38
C ALA A 55 -25.51 8.22 1.62
N GLY A 56 -24.45 8.80 2.18
CA GLY A 56 -23.21 8.06 2.48
C GLY A 56 -22.19 8.04 1.33
N VAL A 57 -22.48 8.66 0.19
CA VAL A 57 -21.57 8.74 -0.96
C VAL A 57 -21.01 10.15 -1.11
N TRP A 58 -19.69 10.24 -1.18
CA TRP A 58 -18.88 11.44 -1.44
C TRP A 58 -18.50 11.44 -2.91
N THR A 59 -19.29 12.11 -3.75
CA THR A 59 -19.08 12.13 -5.20
C THR A 59 -18.30 13.38 -5.62
N LEU A 60 -17.16 13.20 -6.30
CA LEU A 60 -16.40 14.31 -6.88
C LEU A 60 -17.11 14.91 -8.09
N PHE A 61 -16.93 16.23 -8.27
CA PHE A 61 -17.47 17.00 -9.39
C PHE A 61 -16.42 17.50 -10.39
N ALA A 62 -15.15 17.44 -9.99
CA ALA A 62 -14.02 17.90 -10.77
C ALA A 62 -12.76 17.20 -10.25
N ASP A 63 -11.71 17.25 -11.07
CA ASP A 63 -10.35 16.94 -10.60
C ASP A 63 -9.97 17.96 -9.52
N CYS A 64 -9.23 17.51 -8.52
CA CYS A 64 -8.82 18.36 -7.40
C CYS A 64 -7.43 17.97 -6.89
N THR A 65 -6.84 18.86 -6.09
CA THR A 65 -5.55 18.59 -5.43
C THR A 65 -5.71 18.51 -3.93
N THR A 66 -4.78 17.80 -3.29
CA THR A 66 -4.66 17.79 -1.83
C THR A 66 -3.21 17.90 -1.39
N TYR A 67 -3.00 18.59 -0.28
CA TYR A 67 -1.70 18.70 0.39
C TYR A 67 -1.65 17.83 1.66
N THR A 68 -2.75 17.15 1.99
CA THR A 68 -2.89 16.32 3.20
C THR A 68 -3.70 15.04 2.92
N THR A 69 -3.74 14.12 3.87
CA THR A 69 -4.62 12.95 3.80
C THR A 69 -6.09 13.37 3.79
N ILE A 70 -6.86 12.82 2.85
CA ILE A 70 -8.32 12.89 2.86
C ILE A 70 -8.86 11.67 3.63
N PHE A 71 -9.68 11.94 4.63
CA PHE A 71 -10.31 10.89 5.45
C PHE A 71 -11.72 10.59 4.96
N ILE A 72 -11.97 9.32 4.62
CA ILE A 72 -13.28 8.80 4.24
C ILE A 72 -14.05 8.49 5.54
N PRO A 73 -15.20 9.12 5.81
CA PRO A 73 -15.95 8.83 7.03
C PRO A 73 -16.38 7.37 7.11
N ASP A 74 -16.59 6.89 8.33
CA ASP A 74 -17.01 5.50 8.57
C ASP A 74 -18.31 5.17 7.83
N GLY A 75 -18.32 4.01 7.16
CA GLY A 75 -19.45 3.53 6.38
C GLY A 75 -19.63 4.18 5.01
N ASN A 76 -18.82 5.18 4.66
CA ASN A 76 -19.03 5.95 3.43
C ASN A 76 -18.24 5.40 2.23
N THR A 77 -18.70 5.83 1.05
CA THR A 77 -18.03 5.62 -0.23
C THR A 77 -17.49 6.94 -0.76
N LEU A 78 -16.22 7.00 -1.12
CA LEU A 78 -15.67 8.02 -1.99
C LEU A 78 -15.84 7.58 -3.44
N ASP A 79 -16.68 8.29 -4.20
CA ASP A 79 -16.87 8.07 -5.62
C ASP A 79 -16.16 9.17 -6.41
N GLY A 80 -15.11 8.80 -7.12
CA GLY A 80 -14.39 9.72 -7.98
C GLY A 80 -15.22 10.20 -9.16
N ASN A 81 -16.26 9.46 -9.57
CA ASN A 81 -17.09 9.80 -10.73
C ASN A 81 -16.25 10.11 -12.00
N GLY A 82 -15.13 9.40 -12.15
CA GLY A 82 -14.16 9.59 -13.24
C GLY A 82 -13.16 10.72 -13.03
N HIS A 83 -13.22 11.48 -11.93
CA HIS A 83 -12.29 12.55 -11.61
C HIS A 83 -11.03 12.07 -10.89
N THR A 84 -10.02 12.94 -10.87
CA THR A 84 -8.70 12.66 -10.30
C THR A 84 -8.40 13.52 -9.07
N ILE A 85 -7.94 12.87 -7.99
CA ILE A 85 -7.28 13.53 -6.85
C ILE A 85 -5.77 13.49 -7.07
N THR A 86 -5.12 14.66 -7.02
CA THR A 86 -3.66 14.79 -7.10
C THR A 86 -3.06 15.24 -5.77
N ALA A 87 -2.24 14.41 -5.14
CA ALA A 87 -1.45 14.80 -3.98
C ALA A 87 -0.25 15.66 -4.38
N LEU A 88 -0.05 16.78 -3.70
CA LEU A 88 1.05 17.73 -3.91
C LEU A 88 1.83 17.94 -2.62
N ASP A 89 3.11 18.27 -2.71
CA ASP A 89 3.91 18.56 -1.52
C ASP A 89 3.47 19.89 -0.86
N PRO A 90 3.03 19.88 0.42
CA PRO A 90 3.06 21.07 1.26
C PRO A 90 4.52 21.44 1.63
N PRO A 91 4.75 22.61 2.25
CA PRO A 91 6.02 22.87 2.94
C PRO A 91 6.38 21.72 3.90
N GLY A 92 7.54 21.11 3.70
CA GLY A 92 7.99 19.93 4.46
C GLY A 92 7.66 18.57 3.84
N GLY A 93 6.99 18.55 2.68
CA GLY A 93 6.65 17.35 1.92
C GLY A 93 5.35 16.68 2.40
N PHE A 94 4.68 15.99 1.48
CA PHE A 94 3.44 15.27 1.80
C PHE A 94 3.73 14.19 2.85
N GLN A 95 2.81 13.89 3.77
CA GLN A 95 3.02 12.85 4.78
C GLN A 95 1.79 11.94 4.86
N GLY A 96 2.05 10.63 4.90
CA GLY A 96 1.02 9.60 5.05
C GLY A 96 0.32 9.22 3.73
N PRO A 97 -0.83 8.54 3.85
CA PRO A 97 -1.62 8.14 2.69
C PRO A 97 -2.34 9.34 2.06
N VAL A 98 -2.61 9.28 0.75
CA VAL A 98 -3.46 10.27 0.10
C VAL A 98 -4.91 10.10 0.56
N LEU A 99 -5.42 8.87 0.55
CA LEU A 99 -6.74 8.52 1.06
C LEU A 99 -6.63 7.54 2.23
N ARG A 100 -7.41 7.77 3.28
CA ARG A 100 -7.52 6.85 4.42
C ARG A 100 -8.95 6.74 4.92
N ASN A 101 -9.36 5.60 5.45
CA ASN A 101 -10.54 5.56 6.33
C ASN A 101 -10.33 6.51 7.53
N ALA A 102 -11.40 7.15 7.99
CA ALA A 102 -11.37 8.00 9.18
C ALA A 102 -10.82 7.21 10.38
N PRO A 103 -10.04 7.83 11.28
CA PRO A 103 -9.53 7.14 12.46
C PRO A 103 -10.67 6.49 13.27
N GLY A 104 -10.55 5.19 13.53
CA GLY A 104 -11.60 4.40 14.20
C GLY A 104 -12.76 3.97 13.29
N GLY A 105 -12.79 4.41 12.03
CA GLY A 105 -13.75 3.93 11.03
C GLY A 105 -13.43 2.51 10.60
N THR A 106 -14.45 1.68 10.52
CA THR A 106 -14.38 0.23 10.29
C THR A 106 -14.82 -0.18 8.89
N VAL A 107 -15.45 0.73 8.15
CA VAL A 107 -15.87 0.52 6.76
C VAL A 107 -15.53 1.75 5.92
N ALA A 108 -14.92 1.53 4.75
CA ALA A 108 -14.70 2.57 3.74
C ALA A 108 -14.75 1.96 2.33
N ASN A 109 -15.17 2.76 1.35
CA ASN A 109 -15.15 2.33 -0.06
C ASN A 109 -14.56 3.43 -0.94
N VAL A 110 -13.85 3.04 -2.01
CA VAL A 110 -13.29 3.95 -3.02
C VAL A 110 -13.60 3.40 -4.40
N ILE A 111 -14.34 4.18 -5.20
CA ILE A 111 -14.77 3.77 -6.53
C ILE A 111 -14.53 4.85 -7.59
N ASN A 112 -14.32 4.42 -8.83
CA ASN A 112 -14.29 5.28 -10.04
C ASN A 112 -13.34 6.49 -9.94
N LEU A 113 -12.24 6.34 -9.24
CA LEU A 113 -11.34 7.45 -8.91
C LEU A 113 -10.00 7.35 -9.66
N GLY A 114 -9.56 8.46 -10.25
CA GLY A 114 -8.15 8.70 -10.52
C GLY A 114 -7.44 9.17 -9.25
N LEU A 115 -6.33 8.55 -8.88
CA LEU A 115 -5.53 8.96 -7.73
C LEU A 115 -4.07 9.01 -8.13
N THR A 116 -3.45 10.18 -7.99
CA THR A 116 -2.05 10.39 -8.34
C THR A 116 -1.31 11.27 -7.34
N ALA A 117 0.01 11.29 -7.43
CA ALA A 117 0.86 12.14 -6.63
C ALA A 117 1.93 12.83 -7.49
N SER A 118 2.19 14.10 -7.23
CA SER A 118 3.29 14.87 -7.82
C SER A 118 4.17 15.37 -6.68
N LEU A 119 5.07 14.49 -6.23
CA LEU A 119 5.87 14.69 -5.03
C LEU A 119 7.36 14.74 -5.37
N ALA A 120 8.04 15.75 -4.88
CA ALA A 120 9.48 15.92 -4.99
C ALA A 120 10.23 14.84 -4.21
N GLY A 121 11.40 14.45 -4.73
CA GLY A 121 12.30 13.49 -4.09
C GLY A 121 13.21 14.08 -3.00
N THR A 122 12.95 15.31 -2.54
CA THR A 122 13.88 16.08 -1.69
C THR A 122 13.69 15.88 -0.19
N PHE A 123 12.62 15.19 0.23
CA PHE A 123 12.21 15.10 1.65
C PHE A 123 12.65 13.81 2.37
N GLY A 124 13.50 12.99 1.75
CA GLY A 124 13.98 11.73 2.35
C GLY A 124 12.89 10.64 2.48
N CYS A 125 13.22 9.54 3.16
CA CYS A 125 12.29 8.44 3.39
C CYS A 125 11.37 8.73 4.58
N MET A 126 10.06 8.54 4.39
CA MET A 126 9.09 8.60 5.47
C MET A 126 8.88 7.22 6.11
N GLY A 127 8.70 7.18 7.43
CA GLY A 127 8.49 5.97 8.23
C GLY A 127 7.07 5.88 8.83
N GLY A 128 6.68 4.68 9.27
CA GLY A 128 5.43 4.45 10.01
C GLY A 128 4.17 4.97 9.31
N ASP A 129 3.38 5.75 10.03
CA ASP A 129 2.14 6.35 9.52
C ASP A 129 2.39 7.45 8.47
N ASN A 130 3.60 8.02 8.42
CA ASN A 130 3.97 9.06 7.45
C ASN A 130 4.40 8.50 6.08
N ARG A 131 4.60 7.17 5.96
CA ARG A 131 4.90 6.53 4.68
C ARG A 131 3.85 6.89 3.63
N LEU A 132 4.29 7.29 2.44
CA LEU A 132 3.42 7.51 1.30
C LEU A 132 2.65 6.24 0.96
N ARG A 133 1.34 6.38 0.79
CA ARG A 133 0.43 5.38 0.23
C ARG A 133 -0.61 6.09 -0.63
N GLY A 134 -1.15 5.44 -1.66
CA GLY A 134 -2.26 6.00 -2.41
C GLY A 134 -3.53 5.88 -1.56
N ILE A 135 -4.05 4.66 -1.48
CA ILE A 135 -5.23 4.32 -0.67
C ILE A 135 -4.77 3.45 0.50
N LEU A 136 -5.09 3.86 1.73
CA LEU A 136 -4.87 3.07 2.96
C LEU A 136 -6.20 2.75 3.63
N PHE A 137 -6.53 1.47 3.77
CA PHE A 137 -7.50 1.04 4.78
C PHE A 137 -6.73 0.47 5.97
N ASP A 138 -6.92 1.08 7.14
CA ASP A 138 -6.25 0.73 8.38
C ASP A 138 -7.30 0.33 9.42
N GLY A 139 -7.45 -0.97 9.64
CA GLY A 139 -8.51 -1.52 10.50
C GLY A 139 -9.92 -1.47 9.88
N ALA A 140 -10.03 -1.32 8.55
CA ALA A 140 -11.32 -1.20 7.86
C ALA A 140 -11.56 -2.29 6.81
N SER A 141 -12.83 -2.71 6.70
CA SER A 141 -13.37 -3.52 5.60
C SER A 141 -13.90 -2.62 4.48
N GLY A 142 -14.18 -3.20 3.32
CA GLY A 142 -14.90 -2.51 2.24
C GLY A 142 -14.35 -2.80 0.85
N ASN A 143 -14.48 -1.85 -0.06
CA ASN A 143 -14.22 -2.07 -1.49
C ASN A 143 -13.32 -0.98 -2.08
N VAL A 144 -12.34 -1.39 -2.89
CA VAL A 144 -11.50 -0.52 -3.72
C VAL A 144 -11.64 -0.98 -5.16
N THR A 145 -12.53 -0.32 -5.93
CA THR A 145 -12.94 -0.84 -7.25
C THR A 145 -12.92 0.20 -8.36
N ASN A 146 -12.54 -0.19 -9.58
CA ASN A 146 -12.56 0.69 -10.76
C ASN A 146 -11.74 1.99 -10.59
N ASN A 147 -10.61 1.93 -9.87
CA ASN A 147 -9.75 3.10 -9.66
C ASN A 147 -8.50 3.05 -10.54
N ALA A 148 -7.97 4.21 -10.88
CA ALA A 148 -6.66 4.37 -11.49
C ALA A 148 -5.70 5.01 -10.46
N VAL A 149 -4.92 4.19 -9.76
CA VAL A 149 -3.94 4.62 -8.74
C VAL A 149 -2.55 4.64 -9.36
N ILE A 150 -2.06 5.83 -9.67
CA ILE A 150 -0.91 6.04 -10.57
C ILE A 150 0.13 6.95 -9.90
N THR A 151 1.42 6.71 -10.13
CA THR A 151 2.51 7.60 -9.67
C THR A 151 2.50 7.83 -8.16
N ILE A 152 2.27 6.77 -7.38
CA ILE A 152 2.41 6.81 -5.93
C ILE A 152 3.89 6.61 -5.57
N LYS A 153 4.69 7.66 -5.79
CA LYS A 153 6.13 7.68 -5.55
C LYS A 153 6.65 9.09 -5.25
N ARG A 154 7.85 9.18 -4.68
CA ARG A 154 8.58 10.44 -4.46
C ARG A 154 9.80 10.51 -5.35
N GLY A 155 9.88 11.56 -6.15
CA GLY A 155 10.97 11.70 -7.11
C GLY A 155 11.03 10.56 -8.14
N LEU A 156 12.19 10.43 -8.80
CA LEU A 156 12.37 9.51 -9.93
C LEU A 156 12.96 8.16 -9.54
N SER A 157 13.90 8.13 -8.60
CA SER A 157 14.61 6.92 -8.16
C SER A 157 14.90 6.99 -6.66
N SER A 158 14.24 6.14 -5.88
CA SER A 158 14.38 6.11 -4.43
C SER A 158 14.23 4.68 -3.88
N GLY A 159 15.13 4.29 -2.97
CA GLY A 159 15.07 3.01 -2.25
C GLY A 159 14.18 3.02 -1.00
N CYS A 160 13.46 4.12 -0.74
CA CYS A 160 12.58 4.24 0.42
C CYS A 160 11.44 3.20 0.37
N GLN A 161 11.22 2.49 1.48
CA GLN A 161 10.18 1.46 1.61
C GLN A 161 8.78 2.07 1.84
N GLU A 162 8.39 3.00 0.97
CA GLU A 162 7.10 3.68 0.94
C GLU A 162 6.59 3.76 -0.51
N GLY A 163 5.44 4.40 -0.71
CA GLY A 163 4.81 4.53 -2.00
C GLY A 163 4.14 3.23 -2.43
N ASN A 164 3.26 2.73 -1.56
CA ASN A 164 2.37 1.64 -1.90
C ASN A 164 1.12 2.20 -2.59
N GLY A 165 0.73 1.65 -3.75
CA GLY A 165 -0.46 2.11 -4.46
C GLY A 165 -1.72 1.97 -3.62
N ILE A 166 -2.04 0.72 -3.26
CA ILE A 166 -3.14 0.36 -2.36
C ILE A 166 -2.56 -0.46 -1.21
N GLU A 167 -2.85 -0.08 0.03
CA GLU A 167 -2.48 -0.83 1.22
C GLU A 167 -3.72 -1.05 2.08
N ILE A 168 -4.00 -2.31 2.39
CA ILE A 168 -5.00 -2.72 3.37
C ILE A 168 -4.24 -3.37 4.51
N ARG A 169 -4.46 -2.91 5.74
CA ARG A 169 -3.83 -3.52 6.90
C ARG A 169 -4.77 -3.62 8.09
N ASN A 170 -4.54 -4.64 8.90
CA ASN A 170 -5.23 -4.79 10.17
C ASN A 170 -4.32 -5.41 11.22
N PHE A 171 -3.94 -4.63 12.22
CA PHE A 171 -3.11 -5.06 13.35
C PHE A 171 -3.74 -4.70 14.70
N ASP A 172 -5.01 -4.29 14.71
CA ASP A 172 -5.67 -3.76 15.91
C ASP A 172 -6.28 -4.83 16.82
N GLY A 173 -6.31 -6.10 16.38
CA GLY A 173 -6.87 -7.22 17.13
C GLY A 173 -8.40 -7.22 17.24
N THR A 174 -9.10 -6.40 16.45
CA THR A 174 -10.56 -6.26 16.46
C THR A 174 -11.28 -7.22 15.50
N GLY A 175 -10.57 -8.26 15.05
CA GLY A 175 -11.05 -9.27 14.11
C GLY A 175 -10.80 -8.94 12.65
N THR A 176 -10.93 -9.96 11.81
CA THR A 176 -10.56 -9.93 10.39
C THR A 176 -11.30 -8.86 9.60
N LYS A 177 -10.57 -8.08 8.81
CA LYS A 177 -11.17 -7.13 7.86
C LYS A 177 -11.26 -7.76 6.47
N THR A 178 -12.43 -7.69 5.85
CA THR A 178 -12.65 -8.24 4.51
C THR A 178 -12.66 -7.11 3.49
N VAL A 179 -11.82 -7.23 2.46
CA VAL A 179 -11.71 -6.21 1.42
C VAL A 179 -11.72 -6.82 0.03
N LEU A 180 -12.51 -6.23 -0.87
CA LEU A 180 -12.48 -6.49 -2.30
C LEU A 180 -11.66 -5.40 -3.01
N ILE A 181 -10.66 -5.82 -3.78
CA ILE A 181 -9.83 -4.96 -4.61
C ILE A 181 -9.97 -5.45 -6.04
N GLU A 182 -10.81 -4.81 -6.84
CA GLU A 182 -11.07 -5.25 -8.22
C GLU A 182 -11.06 -4.17 -9.29
N HIS A 183 -10.70 -4.57 -10.51
CA HIS A 183 -10.77 -3.70 -11.68
C HIS A 183 -9.99 -2.38 -11.53
N ASN A 184 -8.95 -2.37 -10.71
CA ASN A 184 -8.08 -1.22 -10.55
C ASN A 184 -6.90 -1.29 -11.53
N VAL A 185 -6.43 -0.11 -11.94
CA VAL A 185 -5.13 0.07 -12.60
C VAL A 185 -4.19 0.67 -11.57
N VAL A 186 -3.15 -0.09 -11.19
CA VAL A 186 -2.14 0.33 -10.21
C VAL A 186 -0.78 0.30 -10.88
N ARG A 187 -0.21 1.47 -11.19
CA ARG A 187 1.07 1.54 -11.91
C ARG A 187 1.95 2.67 -11.42
N ASP A 188 3.25 2.54 -11.69
CA ASP A 188 4.23 3.58 -11.33
C ASP A 188 4.26 3.88 -9.81
N TYR A 189 3.99 2.86 -8.99
CA TYR A 189 4.18 2.91 -7.53
C TYR A 189 5.65 2.77 -7.18
N GLN A 190 6.06 3.28 -6.02
CA GLN A 190 7.46 3.21 -5.61
C GLN A 190 7.85 1.83 -5.11
N LYS A 191 7.09 1.25 -4.16
CA LYS A 191 7.44 -0.01 -3.50
C LYS A 191 6.51 -1.16 -3.88
N ASN A 192 5.25 -1.11 -3.44
CA ASN A 192 4.28 -2.16 -3.76
C ASN A 192 3.09 -1.62 -4.54
N GLY A 193 2.56 -2.41 -5.47
CA GLY A 193 1.30 -2.08 -6.14
C GLY A 193 0.13 -2.19 -5.16
N ILE A 194 -0.16 -3.42 -4.75
CA ILE A 194 -1.21 -3.72 -3.77
C ILE A 194 -0.61 -4.50 -2.60
N THR A 195 -0.93 -4.10 -1.36
CA THR A 195 -0.47 -4.79 -0.14
C THR A 195 -1.67 -5.12 0.74
N ALA A 196 -1.77 -6.37 1.18
CA ALA A 196 -2.66 -6.83 2.24
C ALA A 196 -1.81 -7.37 3.40
N ASN A 197 -1.90 -6.75 4.56
CA ASN A 197 -1.06 -7.08 5.72
C ASN A 197 -1.89 -7.27 7.00
N GLY A 198 -1.50 -8.19 7.87
CA GLY A 198 -2.19 -8.40 9.14
C GLY A 198 -3.44 -9.27 8.99
N ASP A 199 -4.35 -9.17 9.95
CA ASP A 199 -5.61 -9.92 9.99
C ASP A 199 -6.63 -9.36 8.97
N VAL A 200 -6.31 -9.58 7.69
CA VAL A 200 -7.06 -9.13 6.51
C VAL A 200 -7.36 -10.35 5.64
N ALA A 201 -8.62 -10.45 5.21
CA ALA A 201 -9.07 -11.37 4.16
C ALA A 201 -9.31 -10.57 2.87
N ALA A 202 -8.33 -10.58 1.95
CA ALA A 202 -8.38 -9.77 0.74
C ALA A 202 -8.70 -10.61 -0.51
N THR A 203 -9.68 -10.16 -1.28
CA THR A 203 -9.95 -10.64 -2.64
C THR A 203 -9.40 -9.64 -3.62
N ILE A 204 -8.28 -9.97 -4.27
CA ILE A 204 -7.60 -9.11 -5.25
C ILE A 204 -7.81 -9.71 -6.63
N THR A 205 -8.72 -9.14 -7.41
CA THR A 205 -9.13 -9.74 -8.69
C THR A 205 -9.24 -8.77 -9.85
N SER A 206 -8.91 -9.25 -11.05
CA SER A 206 -9.13 -8.48 -12.30
C SER A 206 -8.47 -7.10 -12.32
N ASN A 207 -7.34 -6.93 -11.63
CA ASN A 207 -6.58 -5.69 -11.62
C ASN A 207 -5.43 -5.72 -12.64
N MET A 208 -5.00 -4.55 -13.11
CA MET A 208 -3.75 -4.36 -13.82
C MET A 208 -2.73 -3.72 -12.87
N ILE A 209 -1.64 -4.43 -12.58
CA ILE A 209 -0.57 -3.97 -11.70
C ILE A 209 0.74 -3.93 -12.47
N GLN A 210 1.36 -2.76 -12.61
CA GLN A 210 2.59 -2.58 -13.39
C GLN A 210 3.66 -1.82 -12.61
N GLY A 211 4.79 -2.48 -12.38
CA GLY A 211 5.99 -1.88 -11.79
C GLY A 211 6.74 -0.95 -12.76
N ALA A 212 7.92 -0.49 -12.36
CA ALA A 212 8.76 0.40 -13.17
C ALA A 212 9.64 -0.36 -14.19
N GLY A 213 9.57 -1.69 -14.21
CA GLY A 213 10.44 -2.55 -15.00
C GLY A 213 11.74 -2.85 -14.26
N ARG A 214 12.84 -2.84 -15.01
CA ARG A 214 14.18 -3.15 -14.48
C ARG A 214 14.74 -1.92 -13.78
N VAL A 215 14.88 -1.99 -12.46
CA VAL A 215 15.38 -0.90 -11.61
C VAL A 215 16.41 -1.38 -10.60
N ASP A 216 17.41 -0.55 -10.29
CA ASP A 216 18.50 -0.86 -9.37
C ASP A 216 18.36 -0.24 -7.98
N TYR A 217 17.39 0.66 -7.81
CA TYR A 217 17.22 1.45 -6.58
C TYR A 217 16.20 0.87 -5.61
N ILE A 218 15.21 0.09 -6.06
CA ILE A 218 14.19 -0.50 -5.19
C ILE A 218 13.66 -1.83 -5.72
N ALA A 219 13.53 -2.81 -4.85
CA ALA A 219 12.90 -4.08 -5.17
C ALA A 219 11.37 -3.95 -5.08
N GLN A 220 10.69 -3.78 -6.22
CA GLN A 220 9.24 -3.61 -6.27
C GLN A 220 8.49 -4.93 -6.12
N ASN A 221 7.30 -4.89 -5.53
CA ASN A 221 6.38 -6.01 -5.59
C ASN A 221 5.05 -5.61 -6.21
N GLY A 222 4.52 -6.41 -7.12
CA GLY A 222 3.20 -6.17 -7.70
C GLY A 222 2.12 -6.25 -6.62
N ILE A 223 1.94 -7.45 -6.07
CA ILE A 223 1.01 -7.74 -4.99
C ILE A 223 1.80 -8.36 -3.83
N GLN A 224 1.54 -7.91 -2.61
CA GLN A 224 2.08 -8.50 -1.39
C GLN A 224 0.95 -8.94 -0.45
N PHE A 225 1.01 -10.19 0.00
CA PHE A 225 0.34 -10.64 1.22
C PHE A 225 1.38 -10.81 2.31
N GLY A 226 1.17 -10.14 3.45
CA GLY A 226 2.09 -10.19 4.57
C GLY A 226 1.40 -10.52 5.89
N VAL A 227 2.12 -11.27 6.74
CA VAL A 227 1.87 -11.38 8.20
C VAL A 227 0.40 -11.59 8.56
N GLY A 228 -0.08 -12.84 8.53
CA GLY A 228 -1.46 -13.18 8.92
C GLY A 228 -2.53 -12.97 7.84
N ALA A 229 -2.19 -12.31 6.73
CA ALA A 229 -3.15 -12.08 5.66
C ALA A 229 -3.60 -13.39 4.98
N THR A 230 -4.87 -13.42 4.57
CA THR A 230 -5.51 -14.54 3.87
C THR A 230 -6.26 -14.03 2.64
N GLY A 231 -6.70 -14.93 1.74
CA GLY A 231 -7.68 -14.57 0.71
C GLY A 231 -7.39 -15.15 -0.67
N GLN A 232 -7.64 -14.34 -1.71
CA GLN A 232 -7.57 -14.77 -3.10
C GLN A 232 -6.88 -13.73 -3.98
N VAL A 233 -6.06 -14.21 -4.92
CA VAL A 233 -5.46 -13.42 -5.99
C VAL A 233 -5.82 -14.09 -7.31
N SER A 234 -6.66 -13.44 -8.12
CA SER A 234 -7.13 -14.06 -9.36
C SER A 234 -7.35 -13.11 -10.54
N GLY A 235 -7.13 -13.56 -11.77
CA GLY A 235 -7.48 -12.77 -12.95
C GLY A 235 -6.69 -11.47 -13.12
N ASN A 236 -5.60 -11.26 -12.36
CA ASN A 236 -4.82 -10.02 -12.43
C ASN A 236 -3.76 -10.12 -13.53
N SER A 237 -3.42 -8.98 -14.13
CA SER A 237 -2.22 -8.80 -14.94
C SER A 237 -1.17 -8.11 -14.08
N ILE A 238 -0.09 -8.80 -13.76
CA ILE A 238 0.99 -8.31 -12.89
C ILE A 238 2.26 -8.28 -13.71
N THR A 239 2.86 -7.09 -13.88
CA THR A 239 3.99 -6.95 -14.79
C THR A 239 5.09 -6.03 -14.27
N ASP A 240 6.28 -6.22 -14.83
CA ASP A 240 7.40 -5.28 -14.77
C ASP A 240 7.92 -5.01 -13.34
N ASN A 241 7.96 -6.02 -12.47
CA ASN A 241 8.61 -5.94 -11.15
C ASN A 241 10.00 -6.59 -11.18
N PHE A 242 11.05 -5.84 -11.47
CA PHE A 242 12.39 -6.43 -11.62
C PHE A 242 13.51 -5.62 -10.95
N TYR A 243 14.16 -6.20 -9.94
CA TYR A 243 15.31 -5.58 -9.28
C TYR A 243 16.65 -6.01 -9.90
N THR A 244 17.52 -5.04 -10.17
CA THR A 244 18.85 -5.25 -10.77
C THR A 244 20.01 -4.73 -9.92
N GLY A 245 19.77 -4.18 -8.73
CA GLY A 245 20.79 -3.43 -8.00
C GLY A 245 21.88 -4.30 -7.34
N CYS A 246 21.50 -5.40 -6.70
CA CYS A 246 22.46 -6.35 -6.12
C CYS A 246 21.89 -7.76 -6.17
N SER A 247 22.49 -8.62 -6.99
CA SER A 247 22.20 -10.06 -6.99
C SER A 247 22.99 -10.77 -5.89
N HIS A 248 22.65 -12.04 -5.62
CA HIS A 248 23.45 -12.89 -4.74
C HIS A 248 24.88 -13.10 -5.26
N GLN A 249 25.05 -13.19 -6.58
CA GLN A 249 26.37 -13.31 -7.19
C GLN A 249 27.19 -12.03 -6.99
N ASP A 250 26.54 -10.86 -7.02
CA ASP A 250 27.19 -9.58 -6.73
C ASP A 250 27.56 -9.49 -5.25
N ALA A 251 26.62 -9.84 -4.36
CA ALA A 251 26.84 -9.86 -2.92
C ALA A 251 28.07 -10.70 -2.52
N ALA A 252 28.24 -11.88 -3.14
CA ALA A 252 29.41 -12.75 -2.89
C ALA A 252 30.76 -12.13 -3.30
N LYS A 253 30.75 -11.13 -4.20
CA LYS A 253 31.96 -10.46 -4.70
C LYS A 253 32.20 -9.11 -4.04
N THR A 254 31.14 -8.38 -3.73
CA THR A 254 31.21 -6.96 -3.33
C THR A 254 30.76 -6.71 -1.90
N GLY A 255 30.04 -7.66 -1.29
CA GLY A 255 29.40 -7.47 0.01
C GLY A 255 28.14 -6.61 0.00
N CYS A 256 27.58 -6.28 -1.17
CA CYS A 256 26.28 -5.60 -1.24
C CYS A 256 25.15 -6.47 -0.66
N ILE A 257 24.08 -5.84 -0.18
CA ILE A 257 22.91 -6.56 0.36
C ILE A 257 22.02 -6.97 -0.83
N PRO A 258 21.79 -8.28 -1.05
CA PRO A 258 20.94 -8.74 -2.14
C PRO A 258 19.46 -8.50 -1.82
N PHE A 259 18.72 -8.00 -2.80
CA PHE A 259 17.26 -7.89 -2.75
C PHE A 259 16.63 -8.54 -3.96
N VAL A 260 15.33 -8.82 -3.87
CA VAL A 260 14.54 -9.36 -4.98
C VAL A 260 13.15 -8.72 -5.04
N ALA A 261 12.68 -8.52 -6.25
CA ALA A 261 11.34 -8.08 -6.62
C ALA A 261 10.46 -9.28 -6.98
N ALA A 262 9.14 -9.15 -6.86
CA ALA A 262 8.21 -10.19 -7.25
C ALA A 262 6.90 -9.63 -7.85
N GLY A 263 6.28 -10.37 -8.77
CA GLY A 263 4.91 -10.11 -9.17
C GLY A 263 3.95 -10.33 -7.99
N LEU A 264 4.00 -11.52 -7.38
CA LEU A 264 3.28 -11.85 -6.15
C LEU A 264 4.24 -12.28 -5.04
N LEU A 265 4.31 -11.48 -3.97
CA LEU A 265 5.06 -11.79 -2.77
C LEU A 265 4.13 -12.32 -1.65
N LEU A 266 4.46 -13.50 -1.15
CA LEU A 266 3.89 -14.09 0.06
C LEU A 266 4.93 -13.97 1.16
N PHE A 267 4.72 -13.07 2.11
CA PHE A 267 5.71 -12.74 3.14
C PHE A 267 5.22 -13.14 4.53
N ASP A 268 5.92 -14.09 5.16
CA ASP A 268 5.65 -14.55 6.53
C ASP A 268 4.19 -14.99 6.73
N ILE A 269 3.68 -15.76 5.76
CA ILE A 269 2.33 -16.34 5.76
C ILE A 269 2.35 -17.80 5.31
N ASP A 270 1.31 -18.57 5.66
CA ASP A 270 1.06 -19.86 5.05
C ASP A 270 0.63 -19.66 3.58
N PRO A 271 1.39 -20.11 2.57
CA PRO A 271 1.00 -19.95 1.17
C PRO A 271 -0.33 -20.63 0.82
N ASN A 272 -0.83 -21.57 1.62
CA ASN A 272 -2.12 -22.22 1.42
C ASN A 272 -3.30 -21.34 1.84
N SER A 273 -3.07 -20.28 2.63
CA SER A 273 -4.11 -19.30 2.97
C SER A 273 -4.49 -18.40 1.79
N ILE A 274 -3.70 -18.40 0.71
CA ILE A 274 -3.88 -17.58 -0.49
C ILE A 274 -4.21 -18.46 -1.69
N ARG A 275 -5.48 -18.41 -2.12
CA ARG A 275 -5.93 -19.02 -3.37
C ARG A 275 -5.42 -18.21 -4.55
N ARG A 276 -4.79 -18.87 -5.52
CA ARG A 276 -4.14 -18.23 -6.67
C ARG A 276 -4.64 -18.87 -7.96
N SER A 277 -5.21 -18.09 -8.87
CA SER A 277 -5.77 -18.65 -10.11
C SER A 277 -5.82 -17.61 -11.23
N SER A 278 -5.48 -18.00 -12.47
CA SER A 278 -5.69 -17.17 -13.66
C SER A 278 -5.01 -15.80 -13.63
N ASN A 279 -3.89 -15.65 -12.94
CA ASN A 279 -3.08 -14.43 -13.00
C ASN A 279 -2.06 -14.54 -14.13
N THR A 280 -1.83 -13.44 -14.84
CA THR A 280 -0.80 -13.29 -15.86
C THR A 280 0.38 -12.54 -15.26
N PHE A 281 1.58 -13.12 -15.39
CA PHE A 281 2.84 -12.52 -14.92
C PHE A 281 3.77 -12.28 -16.11
N ILE A 282 4.29 -11.07 -16.26
CA ILE A 282 5.16 -10.69 -17.39
C ILE A 282 6.31 -9.81 -16.87
N ASN A 283 7.55 -10.13 -17.21
CA ASN A 283 8.75 -9.35 -16.84
C ASN A 283 8.96 -9.14 -15.34
N ASP A 284 8.38 -9.98 -14.48
CA ASP A 284 8.69 -9.98 -13.06
C ASP A 284 9.98 -10.78 -12.79
N GLN A 285 10.81 -10.35 -11.83
CA GLN A 285 12.00 -11.09 -11.42
C GLN A 285 11.63 -12.46 -10.84
N PHE A 286 10.58 -12.50 -10.03
CA PHE A 286 9.89 -13.72 -9.62
C PHE A 286 8.39 -13.54 -9.84
N ASN A 287 7.74 -14.40 -10.61
CA ASN A 287 6.28 -14.33 -10.76
C ASN A 287 5.58 -14.50 -9.41
N VAL A 288 6.00 -15.52 -8.64
CA VAL A 288 5.52 -15.76 -7.27
C VAL A 288 6.72 -16.06 -6.39
N LEU A 289 6.84 -15.37 -5.26
CA LEU A 289 7.90 -15.55 -4.29
C LEU A 289 7.31 -15.76 -2.90
N LEU A 290 7.75 -16.81 -2.20
CA LEU A 290 7.49 -17.02 -0.79
C LEU A 290 8.75 -16.67 0.00
N VAL A 291 8.61 -15.78 0.97
CA VAL A 291 9.66 -15.43 1.93
C VAL A 291 9.12 -15.66 3.32
N THR A 292 9.87 -16.38 4.15
CA THR A 292 9.52 -16.65 5.54
C THR A 292 10.44 -15.85 6.46
N HIS A 293 10.04 -15.60 7.71
CA HIS A 293 10.94 -14.95 8.67
C HIS A 293 12.28 -15.70 8.82
N GLN A 294 12.25 -17.04 8.73
CA GLN A 294 13.44 -17.89 8.78
C GLN A 294 14.44 -17.64 7.64
N SER A 295 13.99 -17.14 6.49
CA SER A 295 14.86 -16.78 5.38
C SER A 295 15.51 -15.40 5.49
N LEU A 296 15.38 -14.73 6.65
CA LEU A 296 15.97 -13.42 6.94
C LEU A 296 17.06 -13.47 8.01
N ASP A 297 17.11 -14.55 8.80
CA ASP A 297 18.01 -14.73 9.95
C ASP A 297 19.27 -15.59 9.64
N SER A 298 19.41 -16.07 8.40
CA SER A 298 20.58 -16.86 7.93
C SER A 298 21.59 -16.04 7.14
#